data_AF-A0A0D3F1Q3-F1
#
_entry.id   AF-A0A0D3F1Q3-F1
#
_cell.length_a   1.000
_cell.length_b   1.000
_cell.length_c   1.000
_cell.angle_alpha   90.00
_cell.angle_beta   90.00
_cell.angle_gamma   90.00
#
_symmetry.space_group_name_H-M   'P 1'
#
loop_
_entity.id
_entity.type
_entity.pdbx_description
1 polymer ?
#
loop_
_entity_poly.entity_id
_entity_poly.type
_entity_poly.pdbx_seq_one_letter_code
_entity_poly.pdbx_strand_id
1 'polypeptide(L)'
;MATELTEYLLLLPLLVVPLLYLAASSSRRSGRLRLPPGPWALPVIGHLHHLALAGAPTHRAMRDMARRHGPLMLLRFCELPVVVASSPDAAREIMRTHDVAFASRPIGPMLRLVFQGAEGVIFAPYGDGWRQLRKICTVELLSHRRVHSFRPVRADELGRLLRAVADQAASSSSSPVNLTGMISAFVADSTCGGACKVFGYDVPAGTMVLVNAWAIGRDAAAWGAAAEEFSPERFERCERDFRGADFELIPFGAGRRMCPGMAFGLVHVELALAALLFHFDWSLPGGMAADELDMAESSGLTTRRRLPLLVVARPHAALPTKYCN
;
A
#
# COMPACT_ATOMS: atom_id res chain seq x y z
N MET A 1 -18.78 25.97 47.04
CA MET A 1 -18.73 27.07 46.05
C MET A 1 -17.30 27.42 45.63
N ALA A 2 -16.33 27.57 46.55
CA ALA A 2 -14.95 27.89 46.16
C ALA A 2 -14.22 26.78 45.37
N THR A 3 -14.51 25.51 45.65
CA THR A 3 -13.89 24.34 44.99
C THR A 3 -14.32 24.15 43.54
N GLU A 4 -15.60 24.40 43.23
CA GLU A 4 -16.15 24.35 41.87
C GLU A 4 -15.50 25.41 40.96
N LEU A 5 -15.32 26.63 41.47
CA LEU A 5 -14.68 27.73 40.75
C LEU A 5 -13.24 27.42 40.37
N THR A 6 -12.49 26.71 41.21
CA THR A 6 -11.11 26.27 40.93
C THR A 6 -11.06 25.22 39.81
N GLU A 7 -12.01 24.29 39.78
CA GLU A 7 -12.11 23.28 38.72
C GLU A 7 -12.46 23.92 37.37
N TYR A 8 -13.41 24.87 37.34
CA TYR A 8 -13.71 25.63 36.11
C TYR A 8 -12.53 26.48 35.63
N LEU A 9 -11.77 27.09 36.54
CA LEU A 9 -10.56 27.85 36.20
C LEU A 9 -9.43 26.98 35.63
N LEU A 10 -9.31 25.72 36.07
CA LEU A 10 -8.36 24.75 35.51
C LEU A 10 -8.81 24.20 34.14
N LEU A 11 -10.11 24.10 33.90
CA LEU A 11 -10.69 23.67 32.62
C LEU A 11 -10.71 24.79 31.57
N LEU A 12 -10.73 26.06 31.99
CA LEU A 12 -10.74 27.22 31.10
C LEU A 12 -9.55 27.26 30.12
N PRO A 13 -8.28 27.04 30.50
CA PRO A 13 -7.17 26.96 29.56
C PRO A 13 -7.27 25.74 28.62
N LEU A 14 -7.86 24.63 29.05
CA LEU A 14 -8.14 23.46 28.20
C LEU A 14 -9.13 23.77 27.07
N LEU A 15 -10.02 24.75 27.24
CA LEU A 15 -10.96 25.22 26.20
C LEU A 15 -10.41 26.42 25.41
N VAL A 16 -9.78 27.37 26.09
CA VAL A 16 -9.33 28.65 25.50
C VAL A 16 -8.04 28.49 24.70
N VAL A 17 -7.08 27.67 25.13
CA VAL A 17 -5.82 27.46 24.39
C VAL A 17 -6.07 26.82 23.01
N PRO A 18 -6.92 25.79 22.86
CA PRO A 18 -7.30 25.29 21.54
C PRO A 18 -8.03 26.33 20.69
N LEU A 19 -8.94 27.12 21.28
CA LEU A 19 -9.69 28.17 20.57
C LEU A 19 -8.78 29.30 20.06
N LEU A 20 -7.84 29.76 20.89
CA LEU A 20 -6.85 30.76 20.51
C LEU A 20 -5.84 30.21 19.48
N TYR A 21 -5.45 28.94 19.60
CA TYR A 21 -4.60 28.29 18.61
C TYR A 21 -5.34 28.07 17.27
N LEU A 22 -6.63 27.72 17.29
CA LEU A 22 -7.46 27.62 16.09
C LEU A 22 -7.60 29.00 15.41
N ALA A 23 -7.82 30.06 16.19
CA ALA A 23 -7.86 31.44 15.69
C ALA A 23 -6.50 31.85 15.10
N ALA A 24 -5.39 31.55 15.77
CA ALA A 24 -4.04 31.89 15.30
C ALA A 24 -3.57 31.05 14.10
N SER A 25 -3.98 29.77 14.01
CA SER A 25 -3.61 28.87 12.91
C SER A 25 -4.40 29.16 11.63
N SER A 26 -5.60 29.75 11.73
CA SER A 26 -6.36 30.25 10.58
C SER A 26 -5.68 31.42 9.84
N SER A 27 -4.72 32.09 10.50
CA SER A 27 -4.06 33.31 10.02
C SER A 27 -2.73 33.07 9.27
N ARG A 28 -2.20 31.84 9.23
CA ARG A 28 -1.05 31.52 8.37
C ARG A 28 -1.50 31.35 6.91
N ARG A 29 -1.86 32.47 6.28
CA ARG A 29 -1.90 32.60 4.82
C ARG A 29 -0.50 32.29 4.28
N SER A 30 -0.30 31.05 3.86
CA SER A 30 0.82 30.69 2.98
C SER A 30 0.71 31.58 1.74
N GLY A 31 1.75 32.36 1.46
CA GLY A 31 1.75 33.30 0.35
C GLY A 31 1.48 32.58 -0.98
N ARG A 32 0.53 33.10 -1.77
CA ARG A 32 0.29 32.88 -3.22
C ARG A 32 0.22 31.45 -3.79
N LEU A 33 0.43 30.38 -3.05
CA LEU A 33 0.37 29.01 -3.57
C LEU A 33 -1.07 28.55 -3.75
N ARG A 34 -1.40 28.00 -4.92
CA ARG A 34 -2.67 27.32 -5.17
C ARG A 34 -2.53 25.88 -4.70
N LEU A 35 -2.89 25.60 -3.46
CA LEU A 35 -2.79 24.27 -2.88
C LEU A 35 -3.98 23.37 -3.32
N PRO A 36 -3.79 22.04 -3.40
CA PRO A 36 -4.90 21.12 -3.63
C PRO A 36 -5.96 21.23 -2.52
N PRO A 37 -7.24 21.00 -2.84
CA PRO A 37 -8.32 21.01 -1.86
C PRO A 37 -8.14 19.92 -0.80
N GLY A 38 -8.79 20.06 0.35
CA GLY A 38 -8.77 19.05 1.41
C GLY A 38 -9.85 19.27 2.46
N PRO A 39 -10.13 18.25 3.29
CA PRO A 39 -11.00 18.39 4.45
C PRO A 39 -10.37 19.33 5.50
N TRP A 40 -11.12 19.64 6.55
CA TRP A 40 -10.61 20.44 7.65
C TRP A 40 -9.58 19.65 8.48
N ALA A 41 -8.61 20.37 9.05
CA ALA A 41 -7.50 19.81 9.80
C ALA A 41 -7.54 20.25 11.27
N LEU A 42 -7.28 19.32 12.20
CA LEU A 42 -7.10 19.67 13.61
C LEU A 42 -5.68 20.24 13.86
N PRO A 43 -5.52 21.08 14.90
CA PRO A 43 -4.22 21.41 15.48
C PRO A 43 -3.40 20.16 15.77
N VAL A 44 -2.08 20.25 15.58
CA VAL A 44 -1.09 19.20 15.87
C VAL A 44 -1.26 17.93 15.02
N ILE A 45 -2.37 17.20 15.11
CA ILE A 45 -2.57 15.90 14.45
C ILE A 45 -3.00 16.00 12.98
N GLY A 46 -3.44 17.17 12.53
CA GLY A 46 -3.90 17.38 11.16
C GLY A 46 -5.14 16.56 10.83
N HIS A 47 -5.05 15.70 9.82
CA HIS A 47 -6.16 14.90 9.28
C HIS A 47 -6.18 13.46 9.81
N LEU A 48 -5.27 13.08 10.71
CA LEU A 48 -5.21 11.72 11.25
C LEU A 48 -6.52 11.28 11.94
N HIS A 49 -7.27 12.23 12.50
CA HIS A 49 -8.58 11.96 13.10
C HIS A 49 -9.61 11.43 12.08
N HIS A 50 -9.61 11.92 10.84
CA HIS A 50 -10.47 11.38 9.77
C HIS A 50 -10.14 9.92 9.48
N LEU A 51 -8.87 9.52 9.58
CA LEU A 51 -8.44 8.15 9.35
C LEU A 51 -8.73 7.24 10.54
N ALA A 52 -8.51 7.73 11.76
CA ALA A 52 -8.76 6.97 12.99
C ALA A 52 -10.27 6.76 13.24
N LEU A 53 -11.11 7.73 12.89
CA LEU A 53 -12.55 7.70 13.15
C LEU A 53 -13.38 7.19 11.96
N ALA A 54 -12.76 6.91 10.80
CA ALA A 54 -13.48 6.44 9.61
C ALA A 54 -14.13 5.06 9.78
N GLY A 55 -13.69 4.27 10.77
CA GLY A 55 -14.14 2.87 10.92
C GLY A 55 -13.75 1.98 9.73
N ALA A 56 -12.82 2.44 8.88
CA ALA A 56 -12.43 1.79 7.64
C ALA A 56 -10.90 1.83 7.46
N PRO A 57 -10.32 0.91 6.67
CA PRO A 57 -8.90 0.93 6.33
C PRO A 57 -8.47 2.26 5.70
N THR A 58 -7.22 2.66 5.95
CA THR A 58 -6.71 3.99 5.58
C THR A 58 -6.91 4.33 4.10
N HIS A 59 -6.68 3.38 3.19
CA HIS A 59 -6.83 3.60 1.75
C HIS A 59 -8.29 3.80 1.32
N ARG A 60 -9.26 3.18 2.01
CA ARG A 60 -10.70 3.39 1.77
C ARG A 60 -11.15 4.74 2.29
N ALA A 61 -10.73 5.12 3.50
CA ALA A 61 -11.01 6.44 4.06
C ALA A 61 -10.48 7.56 3.14
N MET A 62 -9.27 7.39 2.58
CA MET A 62 -8.72 8.31 1.59
C MET A 62 -9.51 8.35 0.28
N ARG A 63 -9.99 7.21 -0.24
CA ARG A 63 -10.88 7.19 -1.43
C ARG A 63 -12.16 7.98 -1.17
N ASP A 64 -12.80 7.76 -0.03
CA ASP A 64 -14.09 8.39 0.28
C ASP A 64 -13.94 9.90 0.51
N MET A 65 -12.79 10.35 1.05
CA MET A 65 -12.42 11.76 1.05
C MET A 65 -12.18 12.31 -0.37
N ALA A 66 -11.45 11.58 -1.21
CA ALA A 66 -11.18 12.01 -2.59
C ALA A 66 -12.46 12.17 -3.42
N ARG A 67 -13.48 11.33 -3.21
CA ARG A 67 -14.80 11.48 -3.84
C ARG A 67 -15.47 12.83 -3.52
N ARG A 68 -15.18 13.42 -2.35
CA ARG A 68 -15.75 14.71 -1.92
C ARG A 68 -14.87 15.91 -2.26
N HIS A 69 -13.55 15.75 -2.24
CA HIS A 69 -12.59 16.84 -2.37
C HIS A 69 -11.89 16.90 -3.72
N GLY A 70 -11.98 15.84 -4.53
CA GLY A 70 -11.39 15.76 -5.86
C GLY A 70 -10.28 14.71 -5.98
N PRO A 71 -9.82 14.46 -7.22
CA PRO A 71 -8.86 13.39 -7.55
C PRO A 71 -7.46 13.62 -6.96
N LEU A 72 -7.14 14.87 -6.60
CA LEU A 72 -5.92 15.28 -5.92
C LEU A 72 -6.29 16.09 -4.67
N MET A 73 -5.86 15.64 -3.49
CA MET A 73 -6.17 16.31 -2.23
C MET A 73 -4.95 16.51 -1.35
N LEU A 74 -4.94 17.60 -0.57
CA LEU A 74 -3.91 17.89 0.42
C LEU A 74 -4.40 17.51 1.82
N LEU A 75 -3.68 16.59 2.44
CA LEU A 75 -3.79 16.17 3.83
C LEU A 75 -2.54 16.60 4.61
N ARG A 76 -2.59 16.35 5.92
CA ARG A 76 -1.53 16.67 6.87
C ARG A 76 -1.53 15.59 7.95
N PHE A 77 -0.44 14.84 8.07
CA PHE A 77 -0.26 13.85 9.13
C PHE A 77 0.75 14.41 10.13
N CYS A 78 0.25 14.84 11.29
CA CYS A 78 1.02 15.65 12.22
C CYS A 78 1.57 16.93 11.56
N GLU A 79 2.88 17.05 11.44
CA GLU A 79 3.56 18.16 10.76
C GLU A 79 3.87 17.88 9.28
N LEU A 80 3.66 16.64 8.81
CA LEU A 80 3.99 16.21 7.46
C LEU A 80 2.84 16.53 6.49
N PRO A 81 3.01 17.44 5.52
CA PRO A 81 2.04 17.61 4.44
C PRO A 81 2.02 16.37 3.54
N VAL A 82 0.83 15.96 3.13
CA VAL A 82 0.60 14.74 2.34
C VAL A 82 -0.34 15.04 1.18
N VAL A 83 0.10 14.88 -0.06
CA VAL A 83 -0.79 14.93 -1.22
C VAL A 83 -1.23 13.52 -1.59
N VAL A 84 -2.54 13.33 -1.76
CA VAL A 84 -3.12 12.04 -2.15
C VAL A 84 -3.68 12.15 -3.56
N ALA A 85 -3.22 11.29 -4.45
CA ALA A 85 -3.73 11.12 -5.80
C ALA A 85 -4.58 9.85 -5.88
N SER A 86 -5.85 9.99 -6.27
CA SER A 86 -6.84 8.90 -6.29
C SER A 86 -7.49 8.67 -7.65
N SER A 87 -6.91 9.19 -8.75
CA SER A 87 -7.35 8.92 -10.13
C SER A 87 -6.17 8.55 -11.04
N PRO A 88 -6.43 7.87 -12.18
CA PRO A 88 -5.40 7.56 -13.17
C PRO A 88 -4.66 8.81 -13.66
N ASP A 89 -5.38 9.90 -13.95
CA ASP A 89 -4.78 11.14 -14.42
C ASP A 89 -3.89 11.78 -13.35
N ALA A 90 -4.31 11.76 -12.09
CA ALA A 90 -3.54 12.28 -10.97
C ALA A 90 -2.25 11.50 -10.79
N ALA A 91 -2.35 10.17 -10.86
CA ALA A 91 -1.20 9.28 -10.79
C ALA A 91 -0.26 9.49 -11.97
N ARG A 92 -0.78 9.67 -13.19
CA ARG A 92 0.01 9.92 -14.40
C ARG A 92 0.81 11.21 -14.29
N GLU A 93 0.18 12.28 -13.84
CA GLU A 93 0.84 13.56 -13.71
C GLU A 93 1.97 13.52 -12.67
N ILE A 94 1.75 12.85 -11.55
CA ILE A 94 2.77 12.68 -10.50
C ILE A 94 3.90 11.76 -10.94
N MET A 95 3.55 10.57 -11.42
CA MET A 95 4.51 9.47 -11.56
C MET A 95 5.18 9.44 -12.93
N ARG A 96 4.65 10.16 -13.92
CA ARG A 96 5.21 10.25 -15.28
C ARG A 96 5.56 11.68 -15.65
N THR A 97 4.61 12.60 -15.60
CA THR A 97 4.84 13.99 -16.06
C THR A 97 5.82 14.73 -15.16
N HIS A 98 5.73 14.55 -13.85
CA HIS A 98 6.59 15.18 -12.86
C HIS A 98 7.37 14.18 -12.02
N ASP A 99 7.74 13.06 -12.65
CA ASP A 99 8.38 11.91 -12.03
C ASP A 99 9.65 12.23 -11.24
N VAL A 100 10.53 13.11 -11.77
CA VAL A 100 11.77 13.56 -11.13
C VAL A 100 11.49 14.30 -9.85
N ALA A 101 10.50 15.19 -9.91
CA ALA A 101 10.21 16.09 -8.82
C ALA A 101 9.55 15.32 -7.66
N PHE A 102 8.75 14.28 -7.96
CA PHE A 102 8.22 13.32 -6.98
C PHE A 102 9.10 12.12 -6.66
N ALA A 103 10.35 12.11 -7.09
CA ALA A 103 11.20 10.95 -6.87
C ALA A 103 11.81 10.88 -5.45
N SER A 104 11.97 11.99 -4.72
CA SER A 104 12.70 12.05 -3.43
C SER A 104 11.86 11.83 -2.17
N ARG A 105 11.95 10.68 -1.50
CA ARG A 105 10.95 10.18 -0.55
C ARG A 105 11.10 10.80 0.86
N PRO A 106 10.39 11.90 1.24
CA PRO A 106 10.61 12.57 2.50
C PRO A 106 10.00 11.71 3.63
N ILE A 107 10.87 11.26 4.52
CA ILE A 107 10.49 10.52 5.72
C ILE A 107 10.44 11.45 6.92
N GLY A 108 9.39 11.30 7.73
CA GLY A 108 9.24 12.03 8.99
C GLY A 108 10.31 11.65 10.03
N PRO A 109 10.46 12.43 11.12
CA PRO A 109 11.49 12.20 12.14
C PRO A 109 11.48 10.78 12.72
N MET A 110 10.30 10.21 12.93
CA MET A 110 10.14 8.84 13.42
C MET A 110 10.79 7.81 12.48
N LEU A 111 10.51 7.88 11.18
CA LEU A 111 11.12 6.96 10.21
C LEU A 111 12.63 7.19 10.05
N ARG A 112 13.14 8.42 10.22
CA ARG A 112 14.59 8.67 10.23
C ARG A 112 15.29 7.98 11.39
N LEU A 113 14.67 7.95 12.57
CA LEU A 113 15.19 7.22 13.73
C LEU A 113 15.17 5.71 13.52
N VAL A 114 14.18 5.19 12.78
CA VAL A 114 14.12 3.76 12.42
C VAL A 114 15.24 3.39 11.45
N PHE A 115 15.48 4.20 10.43
CA PHE A 115 16.47 3.87 9.39
C PHE A 115 17.90 4.27 9.72
N GLN A 116 18.14 5.25 10.61
CA GLN A 116 19.47 5.67 11.05
C GLN A 116 20.52 5.85 9.93
N GLY A 117 20.13 6.40 8.78
CA GLY A 117 21.02 6.59 7.61
C GLY A 117 21.14 5.37 6.68
N ALA A 118 20.41 4.28 6.95
CA ALA A 118 20.28 3.12 6.07
C ALA A 118 19.02 3.24 5.18
N GLU A 119 18.82 4.39 4.53
CA GLU A 119 17.60 4.63 3.73
C GLU A 119 17.46 3.70 2.52
N GLY A 120 18.56 3.10 2.05
CA GLY A 120 18.60 2.14 0.95
C GLY A 120 18.00 2.68 -0.37
N VAL A 121 17.72 1.79 -1.32
CA VAL A 121 17.14 2.19 -2.63
C VAL A 121 15.72 2.75 -2.50
N ILE A 122 15.04 2.42 -1.40
CA ILE A 122 13.65 2.77 -1.12
C ILE A 122 13.55 4.22 -0.66
N PHE A 123 14.24 4.63 0.40
CA PHE A 123 14.05 5.95 0.99
C PHE A 123 15.13 6.96 0.60
N ALA A 124 16.22 6.53 -0.05
CA ALA A 124 17.28 7.45 -0.46
C ALA A 124 16.74 8.59 -1.35
N PRO A 125 17.13 9.85 -1.06
CA PRO A 125 16.79 11.00 -1.88
C PRO A 125 17.19 10.79 -3.35
N TYR A 126 16.39 11.30 -4.28
CA TYR A 126 16.71 11.19 -5.69
C TYR A 126 17.95 12.03 -6.03
N GLY A 127 18.91 11.41 -6.70
CA GLY A 127 20.20 12.01 -7.04
C GLY A 127 21.14 10.95 -7.61
N ASP A 128 22.43 11.27 -7.77
CA ASP A 128 23.41 10.33 -8.31
C ASP A 128 23.58 9.09 -7.44
N GLY A 129 23.62 9.26 -6.11
CA GLY A 129 23.66 8.14 -5.17
C GLY A 129 22.49 7.17 -5.36
N TRP A 130 21.27 7.69 -5.44
CA TRP A 130 20.10 6.85 -5.71
C TRP A 130 20.15 6.20 -7.11
N ARG A 131 20.57 6.93 -8.16
CA ARG A 131 20.70 6.37 -9.51
C ARG A 131 21.69 5.21 -9.53
N GLN A 132 22.80 5.34 -8.80
CA GLN A 132 23.78 4.28 -8.64
C GLN A 132 23.20 3.09 -7.86
N LEU A 133 22.53 3.32 -6.73
CA LEU A 133 21.82 2.26 -5.99
C LEU A 133 20.79 1.55 -6.89
N ARG A 134 20.01 2.31 -7.67
CA ARG A 134 19.03 1.75 -8.61
C ARG A 134 19.69 0.92 -9.70
N LYS A 135 20.82 1.37 -10.24
CA LYS A 135 21.61 0.62 -11.22
C LYS A 135 22.11 -0.69 -10.63
N ILE A 136 22.70 -0.66 -9.43
CA ILE A 136 23.14 -1.87 -8.71
C ILE A 136 21.96 -2.82 -8.50
N CYS A 137 20.83 -2.34 -7.97
CA CYS A 137 19.66 -3.18 -7.77
C CYS A 137 19.15 -3.81 -9.08
N THR A 138 19.07 -3.05 -10.16
CA THR A 138 18.46 -3.52 -11.42
C THR A 138 19.41 -4.41 -12.22
N VAL A 139 20.70 -4.09 -12.26
CA VAL A 139 21.69 -4.77 -13.10
C VAL A 139 22.32 -5.95 -12.35
N GLU A 140 22.68 -5.76 -11.09
CA GLU A 140 23.44 -6.76 -10.34
C GLU A 140 22.55 -7.69 -9.53
N LEU A 141 21.51 -7.17 -8.88
CA LEU A 141 20.69 -7.97 -7.95
C LEU A 141 19.44 -8.57 -8.61
N LEU A 142 18.74 -7.78 -9.42
CA LEU A 142 17.41 -8.08 -9.97
C LEU A 142 17.40 -8.16 -11.50
N SER A 143 18.57 -8.36 -12.12
CA SER A 143 18.62 -8.63 -13.55
C SER A 143 17.95 -9.96 -13.87
N HIS A 144 17.44 -10.09 -15.10
CA HIS A 144 16.83 -11.33 -15.57
C HIS A 144 17.72 -12.56 -15.30
N ARG A 145 19.03 -12.43 -15.51
CA ARG A 145 20.00 -13.51 -15.24
C ARG A 145 20.06 -13.90 -13.77
N ARG A 146 20.04 -12.92 -12.85
CA ARG A 146 19.95 -13.22 -11.41
C ARG A 146 18.60 -13.78 -11.03
N VAL A 147 17.49 -13.15 -11.43
CA VAL A 147 16.15 -13.68 -11.15
C VAL A 147 16.02 -15.14 -11.60
N HIS A 148 16.55 -15.48 -12.77
CA HIS A 148 16.58 -16.87 -13.25
C HIS A 148 17.49 -17.77 -12.39
N SER A 149 18.66 -17.30 -11.93
CA SER A 149 19.54 -18.10 -11.08
C SER A 149 18.96 -18.46 -9.71
N PHE A 150 17.92 -17.75 -9.24
CA PHE A 150 17.19 -18.12 -8.01
C PHE A 150 16.20 -19.27 -8.21
N ARG A 151 16.09 -19.84 -9.42
CA ARG A 151 15.21 -20.98 -9.71
C ARG A 151 15.33 -22.15 -8.71
N PRO A 152 16.53 -22.69 -8.36
CA PRO A 152 16.63 -23.78 -7.39
C PRO A 152 16.11 -23.38 -6.01
N VAL A 153 16.50 -22.19 -5.52
CA VAL A 153 16.02 -21.67 -4.22
C VAL A 153 14.50 -21.54 -4.20
N ARG A 154 13.90 -21.00 -5.26
CA ARG A 154 12.44 -20.94 -5.40
C ARG A 154 11.79 -22.31 -5.36
N ALA A 155 12.41 -23.28 -6.00
CA ALA A 155 11.93 -24.65 -6.04
C ALA A 155 11.93 -25.25 -4.62
N ASP A 156 13.00 -25.02 -3.85
CA ASP A 156 13.10 -25.47 -2.46
C ASP A 156 12.08 -24.79 -1.53
N GLU A 157 11.94 -23.46 -1.60
CA GLU A 157 10.95 -22.73 -0.80
C GLU A 157 9.52 -23.13 -1.17
N LEU A 158 9.24 -23.33 -2.46
CA LEU A 158 7.96 -23.86 -2.92
C LEU A 158 7.73 -25.27 -2.34
N GLY A 159 8.75 -26.12 -2.38
CA GLY A 159 8.72 -27.44 -1.76
C GLY A 159 8.39 -27.40 -0.27
N ARG A 160 8.99 -26.46 0.47
CA ARG A 160 8.68 -26.23 1.89
C ARG A 160 7.25 -25.75 2.10
N LEU A 161 6.77 -24.82 1.27
CA LEU A 161 5.38 -24.35 1.33
C LEU A 161 4.40 -25.52 1.11
N LEU A 162 4.59 -26.30 0.04
CA LEU A 162 3.73 -27.44 -0.29
C LEU A 162 3.76 -28.51 0.81
N ARG A 163 4.94 -28.81 1.38
CA ARG A 163 5.07 -29.72 2.52
C ARG A 163 4.37 -29.20 3.76
N ALA A 164 4.56 -27.93 4.12
CA ALA A 164 3.90 -27.34 5.28
C ALA A 164 2.37 -27.39 5.15
N VAL A 165 1.82 -27.18 3.94
CA VAL A 165 0.38 -27.35 3.67
C VAL A 165 -0.02 -28.83 3.78
N ALA A 166 0.74 -29.75 3.20
CA ALA A 166 0.44 -31.18 3.21
C ALA A 166 0.51 -31.81 4.61
N ASP A 167 1.52 -31.47 5.40
CA ASP A 167 1.70 -31.97 6.77
C ASP A 167 0.56 -31.50 7.69
N GLN A 168 0.11 -30.26 7.51
CA GLN A 168 -1.06 -29.73 8.22
C GLN A 168 -2.36 -30.40 7.77
N ALA A 169 -2.52 -30.66 6.46
CA ALA A 169 -3.67 -31.40 5.93
C ALA A 169 -3.72 -32.87 6.40
N ALA A 170 -2.56 -33.51 6.58
CA ALA A 170 -2.47 -34.92 6.98
C ALA A 170 -2.64 -35.16 8.49
N SER A 171 -2.20 -34.22 9.33
CA SER A 171 -2.21 -34.36 10.80
C SER A 171 -3.58 -34.20 11.44
N SER A 172 -4.57 -33.64 10.73
CA SER A 172 -5.93 -33.48 11.24
C SER A 172 -6.92 -33.28 10.10
N SER A 173 -7.84 -34.22 9.88
CA SER A 173 -8.76 -34.28 8.73
C SER A 173 -9.74 -33.10 8.54
N SER A 174 -9.58 -32.02 9.32
CA SER A 174 -10.47 -30.85 9.31
C SER A 174 -9.84 -29.54 9.85
N SER A 175 -8.54 -29.48 10.15
CA SER A 175 -7.96 -28.24 10.71
C SER A 175 -7.63 -27.20 9.63
N PRO A 176 -7.95 -25.91 9.87
CA PRO A 176 -7.71 -24.85 8.89
C PRO A 176 -6.23 -24.43 8.80
N VAL A 177 -5.70 -24.31 7.57
CA VAL A 177 -4.34 -23.82 7.28
C VAL A 177 -4.34 -22.29 7.21
N ASN A 178 -3.42 -21.63 7.93
CA ASN A 178 -3.22 -20.18 7.89
C ASN A 178 -2.33 -19.76 6.70
N LEU A 179 -2.94 -19.61 5.52
CA LEU A 179 -2.23 -19.19 4.30
C LEU A 179 -1.73 -17.74 4.40
N THR A 180 -2.38 -16.89 5.18
CA THR A 180 -1.96 -15.48 5.32
C THR A 180 -0.61 -15.36 6.00
N GLY A 181 -0.32 -16.14 7.05
CA GLY A 181 0.99 -16.15 7.69
C GLY A 181 2.11 -16.58 6.73
N MET A 182 1.83 -17.59 5.91
CA MET A 182 2.78 -18.16 4.95
C MET A 182 3.04 -17.21 3.76
N ILE A 183 1.99 -16.56 3.23
CA ILE A 183 2.10 -15.59 2.12
C ILE A 183 2.62 -14.22 2.62
N SER A 184 2.37 -13.84 3.87
CA SER A 184 2.84 -12.56 4.41
C SER A 184 4.34 -12.57 4.73
N ALA A 185 4.89 -13.71 5.17
CA ALA A 185 6.33 -13.90 5.31
C ALA A 185 7.09 -13.73 3.98
N PHE A 186 6.37 -13.83 2.86
CA PHE A 186 6.91 -13.81 1.52
C PHE A 186 6.93 -12.42 0.85
N VAL A 187 6.19 -11.42 1.35
CA VAL A 187 5.83 -10.23 0.54
C VAL A 187 6.22 -8.84 1.12
N ALA A 188 6.43 -8.64 2.42
CA ALA A 188 6.44 -7.27 2.98
C ALA A 188 7.80 -6.52 2.93
N ASP A 189 7.89 -5.39 2.19
CA ASP A 189 8.10 -4.01 2.72
C ASP A 189 8.22 -2.91 1.62
N SER A 190 7.89 -1.62 1.91
CA SER A 190 8.51 -0.33 1.39
C SER A 190 7.65 0.86 0.81
N THR A 191 8.03 2.14 1.11
CA THR A 191 7.27 3.44 1.01
C THR A 191 8.01 4.66 0.33
N CYS A 192 7.37 5.88 0.15
CA CYS A 192 7.69 6.98 -0.85
C CYS A 192 7.74 8.52 -0.50
N GLY A 193 7.99 9.39 -1.54
CA GLY A 193 7.70 10.86 -1.77
C GLY A 193 8.66 11.71 -2.69
N GLY A 194 8.43 13.05 -2.82
CA GLY A 194 9.13 14.17 -3.54
C GLY A 194 8.18 15.39 -3.78
N ALA A 195 8.54 16.54 -4.38
CA ALA A 195 7.63 17.71 -4.56
C ALA A 195 7.71 18.48 -5.90
N CYS A 196 6.57 18.98 -6.43
CA CYS A 196 6.45 19.67 -7.73
C CYS A 196 5.08 20.39 -7.92
N LYS A 197 4.64 20.69 -9.16
CA LYS A 197 3.24 21.09 -9.44
C LYS A 197 2.42 19.92 -10.02
N VAL A 198 1.14 19.80 -9.68
CA VAL A 198 0.21 18.76 -10.17
C VAL A 198 -1.18 19.37 -10.36
N PHE A 199 -1.80 19.16 -11.51
CA PHE A 199 -3.07 19.75 -11.94
C PHE A 199 -3.11 21.28 -11.79
N GLY A 200 -1.99 21.94 -12.02
CA GLY A 200 -1.85 23.39 -11.81
C GLY A 200 -1.88 23.82 -10.33
N TYR A 201 -1.97 22.88 -9.39
CA TYR A 201 -1.74 23.12 -7.97
C TYR A 201 -0.25 23.03 -7.64
N ASP A 202 0.16 23.84 -6.68
CA ASP A 202 1.49 23.80 -6.09
C ASP A 202 1.56 22.70 -5.03
N VAL A 203 2.52 21.77 -5.18
CA VAL A 203 2.88 20.79 -4.15
C VAL A 203 4.23 21.19 -3.54
N PRO A 204 4.25 21.75 -2.31
CA PRO A 204 5.48 22.26 -1.69
C PRO A 204 6.56 21.19 -1.50
N ALA A 205 7.82 21.63 -1.53
CA ALA A 205 8.98 20.82 -1.14
C ALA A 205 8.77 20.13 0.21
N GLY A 206 9.10 18.83 0.29
CA GLY A 206 8.94 18.02 1.51
C GLY A 206 7.55 17.42 1.71
N THR A 207 6.63 17.61 0.75
CA THR A 207 5.32 16.95 0.78
C THR A 207 5.42 15.47 0.45
N MET A 208 4.84 14.62 1.29
CA MET A 208 4.72 13.19 0.99
C MET A 208 3.62 12.99 -0.05
N VAL A 209 3.83 12.13 -1.02
CA VAL A 209 2.79 11.77 -1.99
C VAL A 209 2.34 10.34 -1.77
N LEU A 210 1.04 10.15 -1.65
CA LEU A 210 0.38 8.86 -1.64
C LEU A 210 -0.46 8.70 -2.91
N VAL A 211 -0.06 7.78 -3.76
CA VAL A 211 -0.90 7.33 -4.88
C VAL A 211 -1.79 6.21 -4.35
N ASN A 212 -3.09 6.45 -4.33
CA ASN A 212 -4.07 5.46 -3.88
C ASN A 212 -4.35 4.45 -5.00
N ALA A 213 -3.35 3.63 -5.33
CA ALA A 213 -3.44 2.61 -6.37
C ALA A 213 -4.60 1.64 -6.13
N TRP A 214 -4.97 1.39 -4.86
CA TRP A 214 -6.14 0.57 -4.51
C TRP A 214 -7.44 1.19 -5.00
N ALA A 215 -7.62 2.50 -4.82
CA ALA A 215 -8.81 3.21 -5.30
C ALA A 215 -8.83 3.28 -6.83
N ILE A 216 -7.68 3.55 -7.45
CA ILE A 216 -7.55 3.64 -8.91
C ILE A 216 -7.90 2.30 -9.58
N GLY A 217 -7.38 1.19 -9.05
CA GLY A 217 -7.67 -0.16 -9.55
C GLY A 217 -9.12 -0.62 -9.32
N ARG A 218 -9.94 0.17 -8.61
CA ARG A 218 -11.37 -0.07 -8.33
C ARG A 218 -12.24 1.10 -8.77
N ASP A 219 -11.70 2.00 -9.59
CA ASP A 219 -12.46 3.12 -10.09
C ASP A 219 -13.48 2.63 -11.13
N ALA A 220 -14.76 2.82 -10.84
CA ALA A 220 -15.85 2.46 -11.75
C ALA A 220 -15.77 3.21 -13.09
N ALA A 221 -15.15 4.40 -13.12
CA ALA A 221 -14.92 5.12 -14.37
C ALA A 221 -13.93 4.39 -15.30
N ALA A 222 -12.96 3.68 -14.73
CA ALA A 222 -11.94 2.93 -15.49
C ALA A 222 -12.33 1.47 -15.76
N TRP A 223 -13.07 0.85 -14.82
CA TRP A 223 -13.34 -0.60 -14.80
C TRP A 223 -14.83 -0.98 -14.92
N GLY A 224 -15.73 0.01 -14.99
CA GLY A 224 -17.18 -0.19 -15.11
C GLY A 224 -17.83 -0.65 -13.81
N ALA A 225 -19.07 -1.17 -13.91
CA ALA A 225 -19.85 -1.63 -12.76
C ALA A 225 -19.18 -2.79 -11.99
N ALA A 226 -18.41 -3.62 -12.69
CA ALA A 226 -17.70 -4.77 -12.13
C ALA A 226 -16.35 -4.42 -11.48
N ALA A 227 -16.07 -3.14 -11.16
CA ALA A 227 -14.78 -2.70 -10.60
C ALA A 227 -14.45 -3.33 -9.24
N GLU A 228 -15.47 -3.72 -8.47
CA GLU A 228 -15.32 -4.37 -7.16
C GLU A 228 -15.38 -5.91 -7.26
N GLU A 229 -15.59 -6.46 -8.46
CA GLU A 229 -15.72 -7.91 -8.70
C GLU A 229 -14.37 -8.53 -9.07
N PHE A 230 -14.07 -9.70 -8.49
CA PHE A 230 -12.95 -10.52 -8.94
C PHE A 230 -13.32 -11.26 -10.23
N SER A 231 -12.93 -10.69 -11.37
CA SER A 231 -13.05 -11.32 -12.69
C SER A 231 -11.71 -11.26 -13.40
N PRO A 232 -10.93 -12.37 -13.42
CA PRO A 232 -9.70 -12.48 -14.19
C PRO A 232 -9.92 -12.34 -15.70
N GLU A 233 -11.07 -12.78 -16.21
CA GLU A 233 -11.43 -12.82 -17.63
C GLU A 233 -11.42 -11.42 -18.26
N ARG A 234 -11.61 -10.38 -17.45
CA ARG A 234 -11.50 -8.98 -17.91
C ARG A 234 -10.17 -8.69 -18.60
N PHE A 235 -9.12 -9.45 -18.29
CA PHE A 235 -7.78 -9.26 -18.83
C PHE A 235 -7.50 -10.08 -20.10
N GLU A 236 -8.35 -11.02 -20.49
CA GLU A 236 -8.13 -11.83 -21.70
C GLU A 236 -8.18 -11.01 -23.00
N ARG A 237 -8.97 -9.93 -23.00
CA ARG A 237 -9.12 -9.00 -24.14
C ARG A 237 -8.79 -7.55 -23.76
N CYS A 238 -8.08 -7.35 -22.65
CA CYS A 238 -7.64 -6.03 -22.22
C CYS A 238 -6.25 -5.74 -22.77
N GLU A 239 -6.08 -4.60 -23.42
CA GLU A 239 -4.77 -4.15 -23.89
C GLU A 239 -3.93 -3.49 -22.80
N ARG A 240 -4.55 -3.13 -21.66
CA ARG A 240 -3.88 -2.46 -20.55
C ARG A 240 -2.98 -3.43 -19.79
N ASP A 241 -1.81 -2.96 -19.38
CA ASP A 241 -0.87 -3.73 -18.57
C ASP A 241 -0.48 -3.01 -17.26
N PHE A 242 0.29 -3.70 -16.42
CA PHE A 242 0.78 -3.18 -15.14
C PHE A 242 2.24 -2.71 -15.21
N ARG A 243 2.80 -2.51 -16.43
CA ARG A 243 4.19 -2.13 -16.64
C ARG A 243 4.44 -0.62 -16.56
N GLY A 244 3.47 0.12 -16.01
CA GLY A 244 3.60 1.54 -15.69
C GLY A 244 3.27 2.49 -16.85
N ALA A 245 2.68 1.96 -17.94
CA ALA A 245 2.15 2.76 -19.03
C ALA A 245 0.66 3.11 -18.82
N ASP A 246 -0.12 2.14 -18.35
CA ASP A 246 -1.55 2.27 -18.08
C ASP A 246 -1.79 2.62 -16.61
N PHE A 247 -2.33 3.81 -16.37
CA PHE A 247 -2.42 4.37 -15.01
C PHE A 247 -3.64 3.88 -14.24
N GLU A 248 -4.54 3.18 -14.92
CA GLU A 248 -5.69 2.47 -14.39
C GLU A 248 -5.24 1.19 -13.64
N LEU A 249 -4.02 0.68 -13.90
CA LEU A 249 -3.46 -0.53 -13.28
C LEU A 249 -1.97 -0.35 -12.91
N ILE A 250 -1.68 0.18 -11.72
CA ILE A 250 -0.31 0.50 -11.28
C ILE A 250 0.15 -0.21 -9.98
N PRO A 251 -0.01 -1.54 -9.84
CA PRO A 251 0.37 -2.27 -8.62
C PRO A 251 1.88 -2.23 -8.33
N PHE A 252 2.72 -2.05 -9.36
CA PHE A 252 4.18 -1.90 -9.23
C PHE A 252 4.66 -0.45 -9.33
N GLY A 253 3.72 0.50 -9.30
CA GLY A 253 3.99 1.90 -9.57
C GLY A 253 4.36 2.15 -11.04
N ALA A 254 4.97 3.31 -11.30
CA ALA A 254 5.35 3.80 -12.62
C ALA A 254 6.50 4.81 -12.50
N GLY A 255 7.10 5.18 -13.63
CA GLY A 255 8.17 6.17 -13.70
C GLY A 255 9.47 5.76 -12.99
N ARG A 256 10.26 6.75 -12.54
CA ARG A 256 11.63 6.50 -12.03
C ARG A 256 11.68 5.61 -10.80
N ARG A 257 10.61 5.61 -10.00
CA ARG A 257 10.50 4.84 -8.75
C ARG A 257 9.67 3.57 -8.91
N MET A 258 9.36 3.17 -10.15
CA MET A 258 8.70 1.89 -10.43
C MET A 258 9.45 0.72 -9.80
N CYS A 259 8.74 -0.31 -9.33
CA CYS A 259 9.33 -1.44 -8.64
C CYS A 259 10.44 -2.12 -9.47
N PRO A 260 11.70 -2.18 -8.98
CA PRO A 260 12.77 -2.91 -9.67
C PRO A 260 12.58 -4.44 -9.57
N GLY A 261 11.82 -4.90 -8.57
CA GLY A 261 11.59 -6.31 -8.27
C GLY A 261 10.37 -6.92 -8.96
N MET A 262 9.71 -6.22 -9.90
CA MET A 262 8.48 -6.69 -10.54
C MET A 262 8.61 -8.10 -11.12
N ALA A 263 9.64 -8.35 -11.93
CA ALA A 263 9.86 -9.67 -12.54
C ALA A 263 10.11 -10.77 -11.49
N PHE A 264 10.83 -10.44 -10.41
CA PHE A 264 11.05 -11.38 -9.32
C PHE A 264 9.71 -11.69 -8.61
N GLY A 265 8.95 -10.67 -8.23
CA GLY A 265 7.67 -10.83 -7.54
C GLY A 265 6.62 -11.59 -8.34
N LEU A 266 6.50 -11.34 -9.65
CA LEU A 266 5.54 -12.04 -10.51
C LEU A 266 5.81 -13.54 -10.57
N VAL A 267 7.06 -13.94 -10.82
CA VAL A 267 7.45 -15.37 -10.86
C VAL A 267 7.10 -16.07 -9.54
N HIS A 268 7.27 -15.37 -8.43
CA HIS A 268 6.99 -15.87 -7.09
C HIS A 268 5.50 -16.08 -6.84
N VAL A 269 4.66 -15.09 -7.17
CA VAL A 269 3.21 -15.18 -7.02
C VAL A 269 2.61 -16.22 -7.99
N GLU A 270 3.00 -16.18 -9.26
CA GLU A 270 2.50 -17.10 -10.29
C GLU A 270 2.84 -18.55 -9.94
N LEU A 271 4.09 -18.82 -9.54
CA LEU A 271 4.52 -20.16 -9.20
C LEU A 271 3.82 -20.67 -7.94
N ALA A 272 3.73 -19.85 -6.88
CA ALA A 272 3.06 -20.23 -5.65
C ALA A 272 1.57 -20.52 -5.91
N LEU A 273 0.88 -19.63 -6.62
CA LEU A 273 -0.54 -19.79 -6.94
C LEU A 273 -0.79 -21.03 -7.82
N ALA A 274 -0.03 -21.18 -8.91
CA ALA A 274 -0.17 -22.32 -9.82
C ALA A 274 0.07 -23.64 -9.09
N ALA A 275 1.09 -23.73 -8.24
CA ALA A 275 1.39 -24.94 -7.49
C ALA A 275 0.32 -25.25 -6.43
N LEU A 276 -0.15 -24.25 -5.70
CA LEU A 276 -1.21 -24.42 -4.70
C LEU A 276 -2.52 -24.91 -5.35
N LEU A 277 -2.89 -24.36 -6.51
CA LEU A 277 -4.08 -24.76 -7.25
C LEU A 277 -3.93 -26.10 -7.98
N PHE A 278 -2.73 -26.45 -8.42
CA PHE A 278 -2.47 -27.71 -9.10
C PHE A 278 -2.44 -28.91 -8.16
N HIS A 279 -1.85 -28.74 -6.96
CA HIS A 279 -1.65 -29.84 -6.03
C HIS A 279 -2.79 -30.06 -5.04
N PHE A 280 -3.63 -29.06 -4.81
CA PHE A 280 -4.68 -29.14 -3.79
C PHE A 280 -6.02 -28.64 -4.30
N ASP A 281 -7.06 -29.38 -3.95
CA ASP A 281 -8.43 -28.88 -3.91
C ASP A 281 -8.65 -28.13 -2.59
N TRP A 282 -9.35 -26.99 -2.66
CA TRP A 282 -9.55 -26.10 -1.52
C TRP A 282 -11.02 -26.03 -1.12
N SER A 283 -11.29 -26.05 0.18
CA SER A 283 -12.63 -25.83 0.74
C SER A 283 -12.56 -24.95 1.99
N LEU A 284 -13.65 -24.25 2.29
CA LEU A 284 -13.75 -23.48 3.52
C LEU A 284 -14.04 -24.42 4.72
N PRO A 285 -13.50 -24.10 5.91
CA PRO A 285 -13.69 -24.93 7.09
C PRO A 285 -15.16 -24.98 7.50
N GLY A 286 -15.60 -26.15 7.99
CA GLY A 286 -16.95 -26.32 8.55
C GLY A 286 -18.10 -26.20 7.53
N GLY A 287 -17.82 -26.27 6.22
CA GLY A 287 -18.85 -26.13 5.19
C GLY A 287 -19.33 -24.68 4.98
N MET A 288 -18.59 -23.70 5.50
CA MET A 288 -18.83 -22.27 5.32
C MET A 288 -19.02 -21.92 3.83
N ALA A 289 -20.01 -21.08 3.54
CA ALA A 289 -20.25 -20.60 2.19
C ALA A 289 -19.24 -19.49 1.81
N ALA A 290 -18.99 -19.30 0.51
CA ALA A 290 -17.96 -18.36 0.06
C ALA A 290 -18.25 -16.90 0.43
N ASP A 291 -19.51 -16.50 0.49
CA ASP A 291 -20.00 -15.18 0.87
C ASP A 291 -19.93 -14.91 2.38
N GLU A 292 -19.80 -15.94 3.21
CA GLU A 292 -19.57 -15.82 4.66
C GLU A 292 -18.11 -15.51 5.01
N LEU A 293 -17.18 -15.68 4.06
CA LEU A 293 -15.76 -15.46 4.29
C LEU A 293 -15.45 -13.96 4.48
N ASP A 294 -14.95 -13.58 5.66
CA ASP A 294 -14.57 -12.19 5.93
C ASP A 294 -13.34 -11.75 5.10
N MET A 295 -13.61 -10.92 4.09
CA MET A 295 -12.61 -10.30 3.22
C MET A 295 -12.23 -8.87 3.66
N ALA A 296 -12.60 -8.45 4.87
CA ALA A 296 -12.20 -7.16 5.41
C ALA A 296 -10.67 -7.03 5.47
N GLU A 297 -10.18 -5.82 5.26
CA GLU A 297 -8.76 -5.50 5.21
C GLU A 297 -8.30 -4.89 6.55
N SER A 298 -7.03 -5.10 6.91
CA SER A 298 -6.40 -4.35 8.01
C SER A 298 -5.76 -3.06 7.51
N SER A 299 -5.73 -2.04 8.35
CA SER A 299 -4.89 -0.86 8.13
C SER A 299 -3.40 -1.21 8.26
N GLY A 300 -2.58 -0.73 7.33
CA GLY A 300 -1.14 -0.97 7.34
C GLY A 300 -0.44 -0.42 6.10
N LEU A 301 0.89 -0.55 6.07
CA LEU A 301 1.72 -0.21 4.91
C LEU A 301 1.42 -1.13 3.71
N THR A 302 1.17 -2.41 3.99
CA THR A 302 0.65 -3.38 3.03
C THR A 302 -0.83 -3.64 3.32
N THR A 303 -1.64 -3.71 2.27
CA THR A 303 -3.05 -4.12 2.41
C THR A 303 -3.08 -5.64 2.52
N ARG A 304 -3.57 -6.13 3.65
CA ARG A 304 -3.73 -7.56 3.93
C ARG A 304 -5.11 -7.79 4.51
N ARG A 305 -5.60 -9.03 4.45
CA ARG A 305 -6.83 -9.41 5.15
C ARG A 305 -6.67 -9.16 6.65
N ARG A 306 -7.75 -8.68 7.27
CA ARG A 306 -7.86 -8.44 8.71
C ARG A 306 -7.73 -9.73 9.49
N LEU A 307 -8.41 -10.77 9.01
CA LEU A 307 -8.32 -12.12 9.55
C LEU A 307 -7.56 -13.01 8.55
N PRO A 308 -6.75 -13.97 9.05
CA PRO A 308 -6.04 -14.89 8.17
C PRO A 308 -7.00 -15.71 7.30
N LEU A 309 -6.58 -16.03 6.07
CA LEU A 309 -7.26 -17.03 5.25
C LEU A 309 -7.03 -18.40 5.85
N LEU A 310 -8.13 -18.97 6.34
CA LEU A 310 -8.22 -20.31 6.88
C LEU A 310 -8.96 -21.19 5.88
N VAL A 311 -8.27 -22.21 5.36
CA VAL A 311 -8.82 -23.13 4.35
C VAL A 311 -8.41 -24.57 4.65
N VAL A 312 -9.23 -25.52 4.19
CA VAL A 312 -8.94 -26.94 4.21
C VAL A 312 -8.37 -27.34 2.86
N ALA A 313 -7.13 -27.80 2.85
CA ALA A 313 -6.46 -28.32 1.66
C ALA A 313 -6.69 -29.83 1.53
N ARG A 314 -7.07 -30.29 0.36
CA ARG A 314 -7.18 -31.72 0.02
C ARG A 314 -6.21 -32.03 -1.12
N PRO A 315 -5.21 -32.90 -0.93
CA PRO A 315 -4.29 -33.26 -2.01
C PRO A 315 -5.05 -33.81 -3.22
N HIS A 316 -4.86 -33.17 -4.38
CA HIS A 316 -5.45 -33.56 -5.66
C HIS A 316 -4.44 -34.30 -6.54
N ALA A 317 -3.22 -33.77 -6.63
CA ALA A 317 -2.14 -34.32 -7.44
C ALA A 317 -0.91 -34.64 -6.57
N ALA A 318 -0.16 -35.68 -6.96
CA ALA A 318 1.06 -36.08 -6.27
C ALA A 318 2.04 -34.92 -6.14
N LEU A 319 2.57 -34.71 -4.94
CA LEU A 319 3.55 -33.67 -4.68
C LEU A 319 4.88 -34.01 -5.37
N PRO A 320 5.63 -33.02 -5.89
CA PRO A 320 6.86 -33.30 -6.61
C PRO A 320 7.90 -33.92 -5.67
N THR A 321 8.35 -35.15 -5.96
CA THR A 321 9.33 -35.90 -5.15
C THR A 321 10.72 -35.26 -5.11
N LYS A 322 11.04 -34.33 -6.03
CA LYS A 322 12.32 -33.60 -6.03
C LYS A 322 12.51 -32.62 -4.87
N TYR A 323 11.47 -32.35 -4.07
CA TYR A 323 11.57 -31.47 -2.89
C TYR A 323 11.60 -32.21 -1.55
N CYS A 324 11.68 -33.55 -1.61
CA CYS A 324 11.54 -34.47 -0.48
C CYS A 324 12.88 -34.98 0.09
N ASN A 325 14.03 -34.53 -0.43
CA ASN A 325 15.36 -34.86 0.11
C ASN A 325 16.08 -33.61 0.59
#